data_AF-A0A2H3CT05-F1
#
_entry.id   AF-A0A2H3CT05-F1
#
_cell.length_a   1.000
_cell.length_b   1.000
_cell.length_c   1.000
_cell.angle_alpha   90.00
_cell.angle_beta   90.00
_cell.angle_gamma   90.00
#
_symmetry.space_group_name_H-M   'P 1'
#
loop_
_entity.id
_entity.type
_entity.pdbx_description
1 polymer ?
#
loop_
_entity_poly.entity_id
_entity_poly.type
_entity_poly.pdbx_seq_one_letter_code
_entity_poly.pdbx_strand_id
1 'polypeptide(L)'
;MLHCCQRATIIGIYIKNTDITSSKVDRINIASAALEKAISMLQGNGQFNGKFFSDAEYEIPGRLYAQMAEFDRLTNQTKYKDALKQYFASAELVRSGYLDELNYGYAAAHAYAAYRDPYFLDLAVTSWTSARQYTISDQQAASGTIDSKKVDITMLCQGTTLAGGTYWVSNN
;
A
#
# COMPACT_ATOMS: atom_id res chain seq x y z
N MET A 1 -6.16 -24.05 0.20
CA MET A 1 -7.62 -23.83 0.17
C MET A 1 -7.85 -22.38 -0.23
N LEU A 2 -8.46 -22.12 -1.41
CA LEU A 2 -8.72 -20.75 -1.86
C LEU A 2 -9.79 -20.12 -0.95
N HIS A 3 -9.46 -19.01 -0.30
CA HIS A 3 -10.43 -18.18 0.40
C HIS A 3 -10.87 -17.06 -0.55
N CYS A 4 -12.13 -17.11 -0.95
CA CYS A 4 -12.81 -16.07 -1.70
C CYS A 4 -12.80 -14.75 -0.91
N CYS A 5 -12.21 -13.69 -1.46
CA CYS A 5 -12.36 -12.34 -0.91
C CYS A 5 -13.80 -11.89 -1.18
N GLN A 6 -14.63 -11.84 -0.14
CA GLN A 6 -16.00 -11.37 -0.29
C GLN A 6 -15.98 -9.89 -0.68
N ARG A 7 -16.79 -9.53 -1.67
CA ARG A 7 -17.18 -8.13 -1.91
C ARG A 7 -17.78 -7.64 -0.59
N ALA A 8 -17.14 -6.67 0.06
CA ALA A 8 -17.70 -6.07 1.26
C ALA A 8 -19.04 -5.45 0.87
N THR A 9 -20.14 -6.14 1.18
CA THR A 9 -21.45 -5.52 1.24
C THR A 9 -21.29 -4.40 2.25
N ILE A 10 -21.54 -3.16 1.83
CA ILE A 10 -21.60 -2.02 2.74
C ILE A 10 -22.76 -2.32 3.69
N ILE A 11 -22.47 -3.00 4.80
CA ILE A 11 -23.34 -2.99 5.96
C ILE A 11 -23.38 -1.52 6.34
N GLY A 12 -24.56 -0.91 6.20
CA GLY A 12 -24.79 0.50 6.49
C GLY A 12 -24.12 0.85 7.80
N ILE A 13 -22.99 1.56 7.70
CA ILE A 13 -22.29 2.07 8.86
C ILE A 13 -23.29 3.04 9.48
N TYR A 14 -23.82 2.67 10.64
CA TYR A 14 -24.52 3.61 11.50
C TYR A 14 -23.49 4.67 11.89
N ILE A 15 -23.46 5.78 11.13
CA ILE A 15 -22.64 6.93 11.47
C ILE A 15 -23.32 7.56 12.69
N LYS A 16 -22.85 7.16 13.88
CA LYS A 16 -23.17 7.82 15.14
C LYS A 16 -22.85 9.30 14.94
N ASN A 17 -23.82 10.19 15.14
CA ASN A 17 -23.72 11.63 14.86
C ASN A 17 -22.31 12.19 15.14
N THR A 18 -21.51 12.39 14.09
CA THR A 18 -20.10 12.84 14.19
C THR A 18 -20.01 14.32 13.84
N ASP A 19 -20.54 15.17 14.71
CA ASP A 19 -20.29 16.61 14.57
C ASP A 19 -18.80 16.87 14.81
N ILE A 20 -18.08 17.24 13.75
CA ILE A 20 -16.67 17.62 13.83
C ILE A 20 -16.62 19.03 14.42
N THR A 21 -16.40 19.12 15.72
CA THR A 21 -16.37 20.39 16.47
C THR A 21 -15.04 21.13 16.39
N SER A 22 -13.97 20.46 15.97
CA SER A 22 -12.64 21.06 15.80
C SER A 22 -12.53 21.88 14.52
N SER A 23 -11.74 22.95 14.52
CA SER A 23 -11.51 23.73 13.30
C SER A 23 -10.65 22.97 12.29
N LYS A 24 -10.70 23.35 11.00
CA LYS A 24 -9.82 22.76 9.96
C LYS A 24 -8.35 22.92 10.33
N VAL A 25 -7.97 24.07 10.87
CA VAL A 25 -6.59 24.39 11.27
C VAL A 25 -6.15 23.46 12.40
N ASP A 26 -6.98 23.27 13.42
CA ASP A 26 -6.64 22.38 14.54
C ASP A 26 -6.44 20.94 14.06
N ARG A 27 -7.29 20.45 13.16
CA ARG A 27 -7.15 19.10 12.58
C ARG A 27 -5.85 18.94 11.79
N ILE A 28 -5.47 19.95 11.00
CA ILE A 28 -4.20 19.94 10.25
C ILE A 28 -3.02 19.93 11.22
N ASN A 29 -3.06 20.74 12.27
CA ASN A 29 -1.98 20.81 13.27
C ASN A 29 -1.82 19.49 14.04
N ILE A 30 -2.93 18.88 14.47
CA ILE A 30 -2.91 17.59 15.15
C ILE A 30 -2.36 16.50 14.22
N ALA A 31 -2.83 16.44 12.97
CA ALA A 31 -2.36 15.46 12.00
C ALA A 31 -0.87 15.65 11.67
N SER A 32 -0.40 16.88 11.45
CA SER A 32 1.02 17.15 11.23
C SER A 32 1.84 16.73 12.45
N ALA A 33 1.43 17.06 13.67
CA ALA A 33 2.15 16.69 14.88
C ALA A 33 2.23 15.17 15.08
N ALA A 34 1.16 14.44 14.76
CA ALA A 34 1.15 12.98 14.80
C ALA A 34 2.11 12.38 13.75
N LEU A 35 2.13 12.92 12.53
CA LEU A 35 3.08 12.51 11.50
C LEU A 35 4.52 12.77 11.90
N GLU A 36 4.85 13.98 12.40
CA GLU A 36 6.20 14.28 12.90
C GLU A 36 6.61 13.33 14.03
N LYS A 37 5.67 12.99 14.93
CA LYS A 37 5.94 12.03 16.00
C LYS A 37 6.25 10.64 15.43
N ALA A 38 5.49 10.16 14.46
CA ALA A 38 5.76 8.87 13.82
C ALA A 38 7.08 8.88 13.03
N ILE A 39 7.38 9.95 12.30
CA ILE A 39 8.64 10.13 11.56
C ILE A 39 9.84 10.11 12.52
N SER A 40 9.72 10.73 13.70
CA SER A 40 10.79 10.72 14.72
C SER A 40 11.15 9.32 15.25
N MET A 41 10.30 8.33 14.99
CA MET A 41 10.54 6.93 15.37
C MET A 41 11.18 6.11 14.24
N LEU A 42 11.32 6.69 13.04
CA LEU A 42 12.07 6.08 11.95
C LEU A 42 13.58 6.20 12.20
N GLN A 43 14.30 5.16 11.80
CA GLN A 43 15.74 5.17 11.69
C GLN A 43 16.17 5.90 10.41
N GLY A 44 17.48 6.21 10.28
CA GLY A 44 18.02 6.90 9.11
C GLY A 44 17.82 6.15 7.77
N ASN A 45 17.54 4.85 7.83
CA ASN A 45 17.20 4.02 6.67
C ASN A 45 15.69 4.04 6.32
N GLY A 46 14.89 4.87 6.99
CA GLY A 46 13.45 4.97 6.78
C GLY A 46 12.62 3.85 7.43
N GLN A 47 13.22 2.94 8.20
CA GLN A 47 12.51 1.83 8.85
C GLN A 47 12.23 2.13 10.33
N PHE A 48 11.20 1.51 10.90
CA PHE A 48 11.03 1.49 12.36
C PHE A 48 12.06 0.54 12.99
N ASN A 49 12.44 0.82 14.24
CA ASN A 49 13.34 -0.05 14.99
C ASN A 49 12.63 -1.38 15.36
N GLY A 50 12.95 -2.47 14.65
CA GLY A 50 12.43 -3.81 14.91
C GLY A 50 13.57 -4.83 15.05
N LYS A 51 13.53 -5.65 16.12
CA LYS A 51 14.55 -6.70 16.37
C LYS A 51 14.32 -7.97 15.56
N PHE A 52 13.20 -8.08 14.86
CA PHE A 52 12.79 -9.26 14.12
C PHE A 52 12.02 -8.81 12.87
N PHE A 53 12.70 -8.63 11.74
CA PHE A 53 12.03 -8.34 10.47
C PHE A 53 11.19 -9.55 10.04
N SER A 54 9.98 -9.69 10.58
CA SER A 54 8.93 -10.38 9.87
C SER A 54 8.52 -9.51 8.67
N ASP A 55 8.12 -10.13 7.56
CA ASP A 55 7.68 -9.39 6.35
C ASP A 55 6.62 -8.32 6.72
N ALA A 56 5.71 -8.67 7.64
CA ALA A 56 4.66 -7.78 8.13
C ALA A 56 5.17 -6.51 8.84
N GLU A 57 6.32 -6.56 9.51
CA GLU A 57 6.90 -5.39 10.20
C GLU A 57 7.64 -4.47 9.22
N TYR A 58 8.24 -5.05 8.18
CA TYR A 58 8.97 -4.30 7.15
C TYR A 58 8.03 -3.46 6.26
N GLU A 59 6.77 -3.87 6.09
CA GLU A 59 5.79 -3.11 5.31
C GLU A 59 5.22 -1.87 6.04
N ILE A 60 5.37 -1.78 7.36
CA ILE A 60 4.73 -0.74 8.19
C ILE A 60 5.17 0.68 7.78
N PRO A 61 6.46 0.97 7.52
CA PRO A 61 6.89 2.29 7.06
C PRO A 61 6.21 2.72 5.76
N GLY A 62 5.95 1.80 4.82
CA GLY A 62 5.21 2.11 3.59
C GLY A 62 3.84 2.75 3.89
N ARG A 63 3.13 2.30 4.92
CA ARG A 63 1.85 2.91 5.33
C ARG A 63 2.02 4.33 5.84
N LEU A 64 3.07 4.60 6.62
CA LEU A 64 3.40 5.95 7.07
C LEU A 64 3.75 6.85 5.87
N TYR A 65 4.51 6.34 4.91
CA TYR A 65 4.90 7.10 3.72
C TYR A 65 3.68 7.53 2.90
N ALA A 66 2.70 6.65 2.74
CA ALA A 66 1.43 6.98 2.08
C ALA A 66 0.69 8.10 2.82
N GLN A 67 0.66 8.06 4.15
CA GLN A 67 0.02 9.10 4.96
C GLN A 67 0.73 10.46 4.86
N MET A 68 2.07 10.46 4.80
CA MET A 68 2.86 11.67 4.59
C MET A 68 2.52 12.33 3.25
N ALA A 69 2.51 11.56 2.16
CA ALA A 69 2.14 12.04 0.83
C ALA A 69 0.69 12.54 0.77
N GLU A 70 -0.24 11.80 1.38
CA GLU A 70 -1.66 12.16 1.40
C GLU A 70 -1.91 13.44 2.21
N PHE A 71 -1.22 13.61 3.34
CA PHE A 71 -1.29 14.85 4.11
C PHE A 71 -0.85 16.06 3.29
N ASP A 72 0.29 15.95 2.61
CA ASP A 72 0.80 16.98 1.71
C ASP A 72 -0.18 17.31 0.58
N ARG A 73 -0.78 16.27 -0.03
CA ARG A 73 -1.82 16.43 -1.05
C ARG A 73 -3.04 17.17 -0.53
N LEU A 74 -3.56 16.79 0.64
CA LEU A 74 -4.77 17.35 1.24
C LEU A 74 -4.57 18.77 1.78
N THR A 75 -3.32 19.13 2.12
CA THR A 75 -2.95 20.45 2.63
C THR A 75 -2.27 21.32 1.57
N ASN A 76 -2.12 20.82 0.35
CA ASN A 76 -1.52 21.50 -0.80
C ASN A 76 -0.10 22.03 -0.51
N GLN A 77 0.76 21.16 0.00
CA GLN A 77 2.15 21.45 0.31
C GLN A 77 3.04 20.27 -0.12
N THR A 78 4.36 20.43 0.04
CA THR A 78 5.35 19.40 -0.31
C THR A 78 6.34 19.12 0.81
N LYS A 79 5.87 19.25 2.06
CA LYS A 79 6.70 19.19 3.27
C LYS A 79 7.51 17.90 3.36
N TYR A 80 6.94 16.78 2.94
CA TYR A 80 7.50 15.45 3.13
C TYR A 80 8.17 14.87 1.88
N LYS A 81 8.12 15.58 0.75
CA LYS A 81 8.58 15.07 -0.55
C LYS A 81 10.02 14.56 -0.53
N ASP A 82 10.96 15.38 -0.05
CA ASP A 82 12.38 15.03 -0.08
C ASP A 82 12.73 13.91 0.90
N ALA A 83 12.11 13.92 2.08
CA ALA A 83 12.24 12.83 3.06
C ALA A 83 11.74 11.50 2.46
N LEU A 84 10.60 11.52 1.77
CA LEU A 84 10.08 10.32 1.08
C LEU A 84 11.06 9.81 0.03
N LYS A 85 11.65 10.68 -0.81
CA LYS A 85 12.67 10.24 -1.79
C LYS A 85 13.85 9.55 -1.11
N GLN A 86 14.33 10.10 0.00
CA GLN A 86 15.41 9.50 0.78
C GLN A 86 15.00 8.14 1.37
N TYR A 87 13.80 8.05 1.94
CA TYR A 87 13.32 6.83 2.58
C TYR A 87 13.08 5.68 1.60
N PHE A 88 12.46 5.95 0.44
CA PHE A 88 12.31 4.96 -0.62
C PHE A 88 13.67 4.44 -1.13
N ALA A 89 14.65 5.33 -1.32
CA ALA A 89 16.00 4.92 -1.70
C ALA A 89 16.68 4.07 -0.62
N SER A 90 16.39 4.33 0.65
CA SER A 90 16.95 3.58 1.78
C SER A 90 16.30 2.23 2.00
N ALA A 91 15.00 2.08 1.68
CA ALA A 91 14.27 0.82 1.81
C ALA A 91 14.89 -0.30 0.95
N GLU A 92 15.28 0.00 -0.29
CA GLU A 92 15.98 -0.94 -1.20
C GLU A 92 17.30 -1.45 -0.60
N LEU A 93 18.03 -0.61 0.14
CA LEU A 93 19.30 -1.00 0.78
C LEU A 93 19.09 -1.98 1.94
N VAL A 94 17.92 -1.95 2.58
CA VAL A 94 17.57 -2.86 3.68
C VAL A 94 17.10 -4.20 3.14
N ARG A 95 16.27 -4.18 2.09
CA ARG A 95 15.74 -5.39 1.44
C ARG A 95 15.62 -5.14 -0.05
N SER A 96 16.39 -5.88 -0.83
CA SER A 96 16.25 -5.79 -2.28
C SER A 96 14.90 -6.35 -2.72
N GLY A 97 14.29 -5.73 -3.74
CA GLY A 97 12.96 -6.12 -4.21
C GLY A 97 11.82 -5.71 -3.28
N TYR A 98 12.02 -4.71 -2.41
CA TYR A 98 11.01 -4.25 -1.46
C TYR A 98 9.68 -3.80 -2.10
N LEU A 99 9.67 -3.51 -3.40
CA LEU A 99 8.46 -3.14 -4.13
C LEU A 99 7.52 -4.32 -4.41
N ASP A 100 7.94 -5.55 -4.12
CA ASP A 100 7.05 -6.70 -4.05
C ASP A 100 6.08 -6.58 -2.86
N GLU A 101 6.45 -5.79 -1.84
CA GLU A 101 5.59 -5.43 -0.72
C GLU A 101 4.64 -4.29 -1.11
N LEU A 102 3.33 -4.59 -1.13
CA LEU A 102 2.31 -3.73 -1.74
C LEU A 102 2.18 -2.37 -1.06
N ASN A 103 2.53 -2.26 0.22
CA ASN A 103 2.43 -1.01 0.96
C ASN A 103 3.39 0.08 0.43
N TYR A 104 4.56 -0.29 -0.10
CA TYR A 104 5.48 0.67 -0.70
C TYR A 104 5.01 1.14 -2.08
N GLY A 105 4.46 0.24 -2.90
CA GLY A 105 3.82 0.62 -4.17
C GLY A 105 2.63 1.56 -3.97
N TYR A 106 1.78 1.27 -2.97
CA TYR A 106 0.68 2.13 -2.59
C TYR A 106 1.16 3.53 -2.17
N ALA A 107 2.19 3.60 -1.33
CA ALA A 107 2.78 4.87 -0.92
C ALA A 107 3.36 5.67 -2.09
N ALA A 108 4.04 4.99 -3.03
CA ALA A 108 4.58 5.63 -4.23
C ALA A 108 3.48 6.21 -5.11
N ALA A 109 2.35 5.51 -5.27
CA ALA A 109 1.19 6.03 -6.00
C ALA A 109 0.62 7.31 -5.34
N HIS A 110 0.48 7.32 -4.01
CA HIS A 110 0.07 8.53 -3.27
C HIS A 110 1.07 9.68 -3.43
N ALA A 111 2.37 9.38 -3.35
CA ALA A 111 3.43 10.38 -3.54
C ALA A 111 3.43 10.97 -4.95
N TYR A 112 3.20 10.15 -5.99
CA TYR A 112 3.02 10.66 -7.35
C TYR A 112 1.77 11.54 -7.47
N ALA A 113 0.65 11.14 -6.86
CA ALA A 113 -0.58 11.93 -6.86
C ALA A 113 -0.39 13.29 -6.15
N ALA A 114 0.40 13.34 -5.07
CA ALA A 114 0.72 14.54 -4.32
C ALA A 114 1.70 15.46 -5.06
N TYR A 115 2.76 14.91 -5.66
CA TYR A 115 3.93 15.69 -6.09
C TYR A 115 4.16 15.74 -7.61
N ARG A 116 3.49 14.87 -8.38
CA ARG A 116 3.71 14.68 -9.83
C ARG A 116 5.18 14.46 -10.22
N ASP A 117 5.96 13.89 -9.31
CA ASP A 117 7.38 13.60 -9.51
C ASP A 117 7.52 12.21 -10.15
N PRO A 118 8.16 12.09 -11.34
CA PRO A 118 8.29 10.83 -12.04
C PRO A 118 9.02 9.75 -11.24
N TYR A 119 9.89 10.13 -10.29
CA TYR A 119 10.54 9.18 -9.39
C TYR A 119 9.53 8.28 -8.67
N PHE A 120 8.43 8.85 -8.15
CA PHE A 120 7.41 8.07 -7.47
C PHE A 120 6.53 7.27 -8.44
N LEU A 121 6.34 7.78 -9.67
CA LEU A 121 5.62 7.05 -10.71
C LEU A 121 6.36 5.76 -11.07
N ASP A 122 7.68 5.83 -11.25
CA ASP A 122 8.50 4.68 -11.62
C ASP A 122 8.45 3.59 -10.54
N LEU A 123 8.51 3.98 -9.27
CA LEU A 123 8.34 3.06 -8.13
C LEU A 123 6.95 2.41 -8.10
N ALA A 124 5.89 3.21 -8.30
CA ALA A 124 4.52 2.71 -8.32
C ALA A 124 4.28 1.72 -9.47
N VAL A 125 4.79 2.04 -10.67
CA VAL A 125 4.70 1.16 -11.86
C VAL A 125 5.47 -0.14 -11.63
N THR A 126 6.65 -0.06 -11.01
CA THR A 126 7.45 -1.25 -10.70
C THR A 126 6.72 -2.18 -9.75
N SER A 127 6.20 -1.67 -8.64
CA SER A 127 5.42 -2.47 -7.68
C SER A 127 4.14 -3.05 -8.32
N TRP A 128 3.40 -2.25 -9.09
CA TRP A 128 2.22 -2.71 -9.82
C TRP A 128 2.56 -3.84 -10.80
N THR A 129 3.68 -3.72 -11.52
CA THR A 129 4.11 -4.73 -12.49
C THR A 129 4.47 -6.04 -11.81
N SER A 130 5.11 -5.98 -10.63
CA SER A 130 5.36 -7.17 -9.81
C SER A 130 4.05 -7.82 -9.35
N ALA A 131 3.16 -7.04 -8.73
CA ALA A 131 1.87 -7.52 -8.22
C ALA A 131 0.96 -8.10 -9.34
N ARG A 132 1.04 -7.55 -10.55
CA ARG A 132 0.25 -8.00 -11.71
C ARG A 132 0.53 -9.46 -12.06
N GLN A 133 1.73 -9.98 -11.80
CA GLN A 133 2.10 -11.38 -12.06
C GLN A 133 1.28 -12.37 -11.20
N TYR A 134 0.75 -11.88 -10.08
CA TYR A 134 -0.06 -12.66 -9.13
C TYR A 134 -1.55 -12.34 -9.22
N THR A 135 -1.97 -11.58 -10.23
CA THR A 135 -3.37 -11.18 -10.43
C THR A 135 -3.98 -11.95 -11.59
N ILE A 136 -5.16 -12.53 -11.40
CA ILE A 136 -5.84 -13.34 -12.41
C ILE A 136 -6.41 -12.42 -13.50
N SER A 137 -5.99 -12.61 -14.75
CA SER A 137 -6.61 -11.97 -15.92
C SER A 137 -7.96 -12.61 -16.27
N ASP A 138 -8.77 -11.93 -17.10
CA ASP A 138 -10.02 -12.51 -17.62
C ASP A 138 -9.78 -13.84 -18.35
N GLN A 139 -8.69 -13.91 -19.12
CA GLN A 139 -8.31 -15.13 -19.84
C GLN A 139 -7.93 -16.26 -18.88
N GLN A 140 -7.17 -15.95 -17.83
CA GLN A 140 -6.77 -16.93 -16.81
C GLN A 140 -7.96 -17.41 -15.97
N ALA A 141 -8.92 -16.51 -15.69
CA ALA A 141 -10.18 -16.89 -15.04
C ALA A 141 -11.01 -17.83 -15.91
N ALA A 142 -11.03 -17.62 -17.24
CA ALA A 142 -11.74 -18.47 -18.18
C ALA A 142 -11.05 -19.82 -18.43
N SER A 143 -9.72 -19.86 -18.44
CA SER A 143 -8.96 -21.10 -18.64
C SER A 143 -8.80 -21.92 -17.36
N GLY A 144 -9.07 -21.33 -16.20
CA GLY A 144 -8.87 -21.98 -14.90
C GLY A 144 -7.40 -22.19 -14.54
N THR A 145 -6.47 -21.44 -15.15
CA THR A 145 -5.02 -21.65 -15.00
C THR A 145 -4.29 -20.32 -14.84
N ILE A 146 -3.21 -20.30 -14.06
CA ILE A 146 -2.30 -19.15 -13.97
C ILE A 146 -0.84 -19.58 -13.96
N ASP A 147 0.01 -18.89 -14.71
CA ASP A 147 1.39 -19.32 -14.95
C ASP A 147 2.22 -19.44 -13.66
N SER A 148 1.99 -18.54 -12.71
CA SER A 148 2.74 -18.52 -11.45
C SER A 148 2.26 -19.55 -10.43
N LYS A 149 1.16 -20.28 -10.70
CA LYS A 149 0.64 -21.35 -9.85
C LYS A 149 0.12 -22.50 -10.71
N LYS A 150 0.88 -23.61 -10.75
CA LYS A 150 0.51 -24.87 -11.44
C LYS A 150 -0.65 -25.63 -10.75
N VAL A 151 -1.71 -24.93 -10.37
CA VAL A 151 -2.89 -25.52 -9.74
C VAL A 151 -4.12 -25.00 -10.47
N ASP A 152 -5.06 -25.89 -10.77
CA ASP A 152 -6.36 -25.52 -11.31
C ASP A 152 -7.05 -24.54 -10.36
N ILE A 153 -7.34 -23.33 -10.85
CA ILE A 153 -8.11 -22.34 -10.10
C ILE A 153 -9.58 -22.49 -10.48
N THR A 154 -10.46 -22.49 -9.49
CA THR A 154 -11.91 -22.54 -9.73
C THR A 154 -12.31 -21.31 -10.55
N MET A 155 -12.92 -21.48 -11.73
CA MET A 155 -13.29 -20.36 -12.62
C MET A 155 -14.22 -19.32 -11.94
N LEU A 156 -14.96 -19.75 -10.93
CA LEU A 156 -15.92 -18.94 -10.19
C LEU A 156 -15.65 -19.00 -8.68
N CYS A 157 -15.80 -17.85 -8.05
CA CYS A 157 -15.91 -17.69 -6.61
C CYS A 157 -17.35 -17.29 -6.27
N GLN A 158 -18.13 -18.21 -5.68
CA GLN A 158 -19.54 -17.98 -5.32
C GLN A 158 -20.38 -17.42 -6.50
N GLY A 159 -20.15 -17.91 -7.72
CA GLY A 159 -20.85 -17.46 -8.93
C GLY A 159 -20.30 -16.17 -9.56
N THR A 160 -19.26 -15.55 -8.98
CA THR A 160 -18.56 -14.38 -9.55
C THR A 160 -17.23 -14.81 -10.17
N THR A 161 -16.83 -14.18 -11.28
CA THR A 161 -15.52 -14.41 -11.91
C THR A 161 -14.36 -14.17 -10.93
N LEU A 162 -13.30 -14.97 -11.05
CA LEU A 162 -12.04 -14.74 -10.31
C LEU A 162 -11.15 -13.67 -10.95
N ALA A 163 -11.52 -13.10 -12.09
CA ALA A 163 -10.76 -12.04 -12.72
C ALA A 163 -10.54 -10.85 -11.76
N GLY A 164 -9.31 -10.36 -11.70
CA GLY A 164 -8.87 -9.34 -10.75
C GLY A 164 -8.54 -9.87 -9.35
N GLY A 165 -8.76 -11.15 -9.06
CA GLY A 165 -8.31 -11.77 -7.82
C GLY A 165 -6.78 -11.89 -7.77
N THR A 166 -6.18 -11.56 -6.62
CA THR A 166 -4.74 -11.69 -6.37
C THR A 166 -4.49 -12.81 -5.35
N TYR A 167 -3.39 -13.55 -5.50
CA TYR A 167 -3.02 -14.62 -4.57
C TYR A 167 -1.59 -14.44 -4.06
N TRP A 168 -1.36 -14.96 -2.86
CA TRP A 168 -0.03 -15.07 -2.29
C TRP A 168 0.50 -16.48 -2.50
N VAL A 169 1.79 -16.61 -2.85
CA VAL A 169 2.47 -17.90 -2.94
C VAL A 169 3.01 -18.24 -1.56
N SER A 170 2.47 -19.29 -0.93
CA SER A 170 3.10 -19.89 0.25
C SER A 170 4.11 -20.93 -0.22
N ASN A 171 5.40 -20.69 0.01
CA ASN A 171 6.41 -21.74 -0.14
C ASN A 171 6.19 -22.78 0.97
N ASN A 172 5.95 -24.03 0.60
CA ASN A 172 5.92 -25.17 1.53
C ASN A 172 7.35 -25.61 1.88
#